data_AF-A0A9D2BI32-F1
#
_entry.id   AF-A0A9D2BI32-F1
#
_cell.length_a   1.000
_cell.length_b   1.000
_cell.length_c   1.000
_cell.angle_alpha   90.00
_cell.angle_beta   90.00
_cell.angle_gamma   90.00
#
_symmetry.space_group_name_H-M   'P 1'
#
loop_
_entity.id
_entity.type
_entity.pdbx_description
1 polymer ?
#
loop_
_entity_poly.entity_id
_entity_poly.type
_entity_poly.pdbx_seq_one_letter_code
_entity_poly.pdbx_strand_id
1 'polypeptide(L)' 'SQLLFRVISDSYESKSLILTTNLEFSKWGGIFTDDQMAAAMIDRLVHHGHLLIFEGKSYRMEHALMRRDA' A
#
# COMPACT_ATOMS: atom_id res chain seq x y z
N SER A 1 11.61 0.38 -8.80
CA SER A 1 11.89 1.83 -8.77
C SER A 1 12.43 2.20 -7.39
N GLN A 2 13.65 2.73 -7.29
CA GLN A 2 14.29 3.06 -6.00
C GLN A 2 13.71 4.33 -5.33
N LEU A 3 12.87 5.10 -6.04
CA LEU A 3 12.35 6.37 -5.52
C LEU A 3 11.38 6.16 -4.36
N LEU A 4 10.45 5.19 -4.48
CA LEU A 4 9.50 4.88 -3.41
C LEU A 4 10.22 4.35 -2.16
N PHE A 5 11.28 3.55 -2.35
CA PHE A 5 12.17 3.12 -1.28
C PHE A 5 12.75 4.30 -0.50
N ARG A 6 13.29 5.27 -1.24
CA ARG A 6 13.91 6.45 -0.65
C ARG A 6 12.90 7.31 0.11
N VAL A 7 11.72 7.53 -0.45
CA VAL A 7 10.65 8.31 0.21
C VAL A 7 10.24 7.69 1.55
N ILE A 8 10.02 6.38 1.58
CA ILE A 8 9.64 5.68 2.81
C ILE A 8 10.79 5.70 3.82
N SER A 9 12.02 5.45 3.37
CA SER A 9 13.20 5.45 4.24
C SER A 9 13.49 6.83 4.83
N ASP A 10 13.41 7.89 4.03
CA ASP A 10 13.65 9.27 4.48
C ASP A 10 12.56 9.78 5.42
N SER A 11 11.35 9.20 5.34
CA SER A 11 10.20 9.55 6.19
C SER A 11 10.14 8.74 7.49
N TYR A 12 10.83 7.61 7.55
CA TYR A 12 10.87 6.76 8.74
C TYR A 12 11.33 7.58 9.96
N GLU A 13 10.56 7.53 11.04
CA GLU A 13 10.76 8.31 12.28
C GLU A 13 10.81 9.85 12.13
N SER A 14 10.58 10.40 10.93
CA SER A 14 10.70 11.85 10.66
C SER A 14 9.40 12.50 10.17
N LYS A 15 8.55 11.76 9.47
CA LYS A 15 7.30 12.26 8.85
C LYS A 15 6.22 11.19 8.85
N SER A 16 4.96 11.62 8.95
CA SER A 16 3.82 10.73 8.76
C SER A 16 3.58 10.43 7.28
N LEU A 17 3.31 9.17 6.96
CA LEU A 17 2.96 8.71 5.62
C LEU A 17 1.62 7.97 5.63
N ILE A 18 0.81 8.18 4.59
CA ILE A 18 -0.36 7.35 4.27
C ILE A 18 -0.06 6.65 2.95
N LEU A 19 -0.15 5.32 2.96
CA LEU A 19 0.02 4.47 1.80
C LEU A 19 -1.25 3.64 1.58
N THR A 20 -1.75 3.63 0.35
CA THR A 20 -2.83 2.72 -0.06
C THR A 20 -2.30 1.75 -1.09
N THR A 21 -2.55 0.47 -0.89
CA THR A 21 -2.18 -0.58 -1.84
C THR A 21 -3.34 -1.56 -2.01
N ASN A 22 -3.54 -2.06 -3.23
CA ASN A 22 -4.41 -3.20 -3.50
C ASN A 22 -3.62 -4.53 -3.54
N LEU A 23 -2.33 -4.49 -3.21
CA LEU A 23 -1.43 -5.63 -3.18
C LEU A 23 -1.06 -5.98 -1.74
N GLU A 24 -1.27 -7.24 -1.40
CA GLU A 24 -0.77 -7.86 -0.16
C GLU A 24 0.76 -7.75 -0.07
N PHE A 25 1.29 -7.65 1.16
CA PHE A 25 2.73 -7.56 1.43
C PHE A 25 3.56 -8.70 0.83
N SER A 26 3.00 -9.90 0.71
CA SER A 26 3.64 -11.05 0.05
C SER A 26 4.01 -10.79 -1.42
N LYS A 27 3.32 -9.85 -2.08
CA LYS A 27 3.53 -9.49 -3.49
C LYS A 27 4.49 -8.31 -3.67
N TRP A 28 4.98 -7.73 -2.57
CA TRP A 28 5.79 -6.52 -2.62
C TRP A 28 7.20 -6.74 -3.14
N GLY A 29 7.76 -7.95 -3.07
CA GLY A 29 9.05 -8.27 -3.70
C GLY A 29 9.08 -8.09 -5.22
N GLY A 30 7.92 -8.19 -5.89
CA GLY A 30 7.80 -7.84 -7.31
C GLY A 30 7.80 -6.33 -7.59
N ILE A 31 7.55 -5.50 -6.58
CA ILE A 31 7.45 -4.03 -6.67
C ILE A 31 8.75 -3.38 -6.24
N PHE A 32 9.26 -3.81 -5.09
CA PHE A 32 10.53 -3.43 -4.52
C PHE A 32 11.53 -4.51 -4.91
N THR A 33 12.44 -4.18 -5.83
CA THR A 33 13.59 -4.92 -6.37
C THR A 33 13.78 -6.41 -6.01
N ASP A 34 13.70 -6.77 -4.72
CA ASP A 34 13.71 -8.13 -4.19
C ASP A 34 12.91 -8.23 -2.86
N ASP A 35 12.67 -9.47 -2.41
CA ASP A 35 11.94 -9.76 -1.17
C ASP A 35 12.62 -9.19 0.09
N GLN A 36 13.95 -9.07 0.09
CA GLN A 36 14.70 -8.55 1.23
C GLN A 36 14.45 -7.05 1.41
N MET A 37 14.45 -6.29 0.32
CA MET A 37 14.13 -4.88 0.29
C MET A 37 12.67 -4.64 0.65
N ALA A 38 11.75 -5.48 0.13
CA ALA A 38 10.34 -5.44 0.50
C ALA A 38 10.15 -5.65 2.01
N ALA A 39 10.78 -6.67 2.60
CA ALA A 39 10.70 -6.95 4.03
C ALA A 39 11.21 -5.77 4.87
N ALA A 40 12.37 -5.21 4.51
CA ALA A 40 12.94 -4.05 5.22
C ALA A 40 12.05 -2.80 5.13
N MET A 41 11.28 -2.66 4.05
CA MET A 41 10.33 -1.56 3.86
C MET A 41 9.07 -1.75 4.67
N ILE A 42 8.53 -2.97 4.69
CA ILE A 42 7.38 -3.33 5.50
C ILE A 42 7.70 -3.10 6.98
N ASP A 43 8.87 -3.56 7.45
CA ASP A 43 9.34 -3.37 8.82
C ASP A 43 9.27 -1.90 9.28
N ARG A 44 9.83 -0.99 8.47
CA ARG A 44 9.79 0.47 8.73
C ARG A 44 8.37 1.04 8.77
N LEU A 45 7.49 0.58 7.88
CA LEU A 45 6.11 1.07 7.82
C LEU A 45 5.27 0.58 9.00
N VAL A 46 5.45 -0.67 9.44
CA VAL A 46 4.64 -1.28 10.50
C VAL A 46 5.11 -0.93 11.91
N HIS A 47 6.39 -0.57 12.08
CA HIS A 47 6.95 -0.27 13.41
C HIS A 47 6.17 0.81 14.18
N HIS A 48 5.71 1.85 13.49
CA HIS A 48 4.87 2.93 14.06
C HIS A 48 3.54 3.12 13.32
N GLY A 49 3.21 2.22 12.39
CA GLY A 49 2.06 2.36 11.51
C GLY A 49 0.82 1.62 12.00
N HIS A 50 -0.33 2.01 11.46
CA HIS A 50 -1.58 1.27 11.60
C HIS A 50 -1.97 0.66 10.25
N LEU A 51 -2.18 -0.65 10.23
CA LEU A 51 -2.68 -1.35 9.04
C LEU A 51 -4.21 -1.29 9.02
N LEU A 52 -4.77 -0.65 8.00
CA LEU A 52 -6.20 -0.63 7.73
C LEU A 52 -6.51 -1.55 6.56
N ILE A 53 -7.27 -2.61 6.83
CA ILE A 53 -7.72 -3.58 5.82
C ILE A 53 -9.10 -3.15 5.34
N PHE A 54 -9.23 -2.93 4.04
CA PHE A 54 -10.48 -2.55 3.39
C PHE A 54 -11.02 -3.74 2.61
N GLU A 55 -12.18 -4.22 3.02
CA GLU A 55 -12.91 -5.31 2.37
C GLU A 55 -14.26 -4.80 1.84
N GLY A 56 -14.76 -5.42 0.78
CA GLY A 56 -16.07 -5.10 0.22
C GLY A 56 -16.07 -4.93 -1.29
N LYS A 57 -17.25 -4.62 -1.82
CA LYS A 57 -17.46 -4.41 -3.25
C LYS A 57 -16.85 -3.08 -3.69
N SER A 58 -16.41 -3.04 -4.95
CA SER A 58 -15.93 -1.80 -5.56
C SER A 58 -17.05 -0.77 -5.64
N TYR A 59 -16.89 0.34 -4.92
CA TYR A 59 -17.81 1.48 -4.98
C TYR A 59 -18.09 1.92 -6.43
N ARG A 60 -17.04 1.96 -7.26
CA ARG A 60 -17.17 2.33 -8.69
C ARG A 60 -18.08 1.37 -9.46
N MET A 61 -18.02 0.08 -9.15
CA MET A 61 -18.81 -0.94 -9.85
C MET A 61 -20.28 -0.87 -9.43
N GLU A 62 -20.56 -0.73 -8.14
CA GLU A 62 -21.95 -0.58 -7.65
C GLU A 62 -22.63 0.65 -8.27
N HIS A 63 -21.96 1.80 -8.27
CA HIS A 63 -22.49 3.03 -8.85
C HIS A 63 -22.56 3.03 -10.39
N ALA A 64 -21.76 2.20 -11.06
CA ALA A 64 -21.88 2.01 -12.51
C ALA A 64 -23.10 1.14 -12.85
N LEU A 65 -23.38 0.11 -12.05
CA LEU A 65 -24.55 -0.76 -12.23
C LEU A 65 -25.85 -0.01 -11.90
N MET A 66 -25.89 0.78 -10.82
CA MET A 66 -27.05 1.62 -10.47
C MET A 66 -27.43 2.64 -11.55
N ARG A 67 -26.46 3.15 -12.33
CA ARG A 67 -26.73 4.06 -13.46
C ARG A 67 -27.23 3.34 -14.71
N ARG A 68 -27.11 2.01 -14.77
CA ARG A 68 -27.54 1.18 -15.90
C ARG A 68 -28.98 0.69 -15.75
N ASP A 69 -29.45 0.62 -14.50
CA ASP A 69 -30.79 0.18 -14.12
C ASP A 69 -31.78 1.36 -13.91
N ALA A 70 -31.34 2.59 -14.15
CA ALA A 70 -32.13 3.83 -14.12
C ALA A 70 -32.33 4.38 -15.53
#